data_AF-A0A534SRC7-F1
#
_entry.id   AF-A0A534SRC7-F1
#
_cell.length_a   1.000
_cell.length_b   1.000
_cell.length_c   1.000
_cell.angle_alpha   90.00
_cell.angle_beta   90.00
_cell.angle_gamma   90.00
#
_symmetry.space_group_name_H-M   'P 1'
#
loop_
_entity.id
_entity.type
_entity.pdbx_description
1 polymer ?
#
loop_
_entity_poly.entity_id
_entity_poly.type
_entity_poly.pdbx_seq_one_letter_code
_entity_poly.pdbx_strand_id
1 'polypeptide(L)'
;MPGEEKNRRRVPANPYAVVAPKHNEFHQHFNTGNEEYRMLAFRGSGLRYGTGTAFNPALTAQHKDPHALAFKITYEKEDPAIREEYYRELEKNGIDLRLKPLDQGRG
;
A
#
# COMPACT_ATOMS: atom_id res chain seq x y z
N MET A 1 -2.18 -2.99 -12.23
CA MET A 1 -1.91 -3.35 -13.65
C MET A 1 -0.96 -2.32 -14.24
N PRO A 2 0.10 -2.71 -14.97
CA PRO A 2 0.88 -1.78 -15.78
C PRO A 2 -0.06 -1.03 -16.75
N GLY A 3 -0.02 0.30 -16.76
CA GLY A 3 -0.88 1.13 -17.61
C GLY A 3 -2.25 1.53 -17.03
N GLU A 4 -2.65 0.99 -15.87
CA GLU A 4 -3.79 1.50 -15.08
C GLU A 4 -3.33 2.30 -13.85
N GLU A 5 -2.07 2.74 -13.81
CA GLU A 5 -1.50 3.45 -12.64
C GLU A 5 -2.29 4.70 -12.26
N LYS A 6 -3.07 5.26 -13.20
CA LYS A 6 -3.89 6.46 -13.03
C LYS A 6 -5.28 6.22 -12.43
N ASN A 7 -5.77 4.97 -12.38
CA ASN A 7 -7.09 4.63 -11.83
C ASN A 7 -6.99 4.40 -10.31
N ARG A 8 -6.54 5.42 -9.57
CA ARG A 8 -6.53 5.40 -8.09
C ARG A 8 -7.95 5.42 -7.55
N ARG A 9 -8.22 4.59 -6.54
CA ARG A 9 -9.46 4.63 -5.76
C ARG A 9 -9.14 4.78 -4.27
N ARG A 10 -9.75 5.77 -3.62
CA ARG A 10 -9.80 5.85 -2.16
C ARG A 10 -10.94 4.95 -1.67
N VAL A 11 -10.63 4.04 -0.75
CA VAL A 11 -11.61 3.16 -0.11
C VAL A 11 -11.71 3.54 1.36
N PRO A 12 -12.86 4.04 1.85
CA PRO A 12 -13.03 4.29 3.28
C PRO A 12 -13.07 2.97 4.05
N ALA A 13 -12.21 2.83 5.06
CA ALA A 13 -12.11 1.65 5.90
C ALA A 13 -12.46 1.99 7.35
N ASN A 14 -13.76 1.95 7.67
CA ASN A 14 -14.26 2.10 9.03
C ASN A 14 -13.95 0.85 9.87
N PRO A 15 -14.07 0.91 11.21
CA PRO A 15 -14.02 -0.28 12.04
C PRO A 15 -14.93 -1.39 11.49
N TYR A 16 -14.41 -2.62 11.49
CA TYR A 16 -15.05 -3.83 10.93
C TYR A 16 -15.20 -3.88 9.39
N ALA A 17 -14.70 -2.89 8.65
CA ALA A 17 -14.67 -2.96 7.20
C ALA A 17 -13.72 -4.07 6.72
N VAL A 18 -14.15 -4.80 5.68
CA VAL A 18 -13.34 -5.79 4.99
C VAL A 18 -13.03 -5.26 3.60
N VAL A 19 -11.76 -5.02 3.32
CA VAL A 19 -11.28 -4.66 1.99
C VAL A 19 -10.59 -5.89 1.40
N ALA A 20 -11.09 -6.36 0.27
CA ALA A 20 -10.51 -7.46 -0.49
C ALA A 20 -9.94 -6.91 -1.82
N PRO A 21 -8.66 -6.51 -1.86
CA PRO A 21 -8.01 -6.11 -3.11
C PRO A 21 -8.09 -7.23 -4.13
N LYS A 22 -8.22 -6.89 -5.41
CA LYS A 22 -8.14 -7.87 -6.49
C LYS A 22 -6.77 -8.53 -6.49
N HIS A 23 -6.70 -9.71 -7.07
CA HIS A 23 -5.42 -10.35 -7.33
C HIS A 23 -4.53 -9.35 -8.09
N ASN A 24 -3.33 -9.12 -7.57
CA ASN A 24 -2.37 -8.17 -8.14
C ASN A 24 -2.86 -6.71 -8.24
N GLU A 25 -3.59 -6.22 -7.24
CA GLU A 25 -3.88 -4.80 -7.07
C GLU A 25 -2.88 -4.17 -6.09
N PHE A 26 -2.14 -3.14 -6.53
CA PHE A 26 -1.35 -2.33 -5.61
C PHE A 26 -2.29 -1.56 -4.68
N HIS A 27 -2.03 -1.62 -3.39
CA HIS A 27 -2.81 -0.94 -2.37
C HIS A 27 -1.89 -0.47 -1.24
N GLN A 28 -2.22 0.68 -0.66
CA GLN A 28 -1.53 1.28 0.47
C GLN A 28 -2.57 1.64 1.53
N HIS A 29 -2.18 1.57 2.79
CA HIS A 29 -3.06 1.88 3.91
C HIS A 29 -2.63 3.21 4.53
N PHE A 30 -3.60 4.09 4.76
CA PHE A 30 -3.39 5.38 5.40
C PHE A 30 -4.34 5.50 6.59
N ASN A 31 -3.84 5.96 7.74
CA ASN A 31 -4.67 6.28 8.90
C ASN A 31 -4.69 7.80 9.07
N THR A 32 -5.87 8.40 8.91
CA THR A 32 -6.12 9.82 9.17
C THR A 32 -7.09 10.01 10.34
N GLY A 33 -7.31 8.98 11.15
CA GLY A 33 -8.14 9.04 12.35
C GLY A 33 -7.34 9.43 13.59
N ASN A 34 -8.05 9.96 14.60
CA ASN A 34 -7.45 10.35 15.88
C ASN A 34 -7.13 9.16 16.80
N GLU A 35 -7.53 7.96 16.39
CA GLU A 35 -7.36 6.72 17.16
C GLU A 35 -6.39 5.77 16.45
N GLU A 36 -5.89 4.80 17.22
CA GLU A 36 -5.06 3.73 16.67
C GLU A 36 -5.88 2.86 15.71
N TYR A 37 -5.40 2.69 14.48
CA TYR A 37 -6.03 1.81 13.52
C TYR A 37 -5.36 0.43 13.53
N ARG A 38 -6.12 -0.60 13.95
CA ARG A 38 -5.67 -1.99 13.99
C ARG A 38 -6.25 -2.75 12.79
N MET A 39 -5.38 -3.39 12.03
CA MET A 39 -5.74 -4.15 10.84
C MET A 39 -5.31 -5.61 10.98
N LEU A 40 -6.16 -6.52 10.55
CA LEU A 40 -5.83 -7.94 10.42
C LEU A 40 -5.77 -8.29 8.94
N ALA A 41 -4.60 -8.75 8.49
CA ALA A 41 -4.40 -9.19 7.12
C ALA A 41 -4.60 -10.70 7.02
N PHE A 42 -5.66 -11.13 6.34
CA PHE A 42 -5.87 -12.54 5.98
C PHE A 42 -5.10 -12.86 4.71
N ARG A 43 -4.28 -13.91 4.73
CA ARG A 43 -3.54 -14.40 3.55
C ARG A 43 -3.83 -15.89 3.39
N GLY A 44 -4.24 -16.30 2.18
CA GLY A 44 -4.60 -17.69 1.86
C GLY A 44 -3.43 -18.68 1.88
N SER A 45 -2.20 -18.20 1.97
CA SER A 45 -1.01 -19.01 2.20
C SER A 45 0.01 -18.21 3.04
N GLY A 46 0.74 -18.92 3.90
CA GLY A 46 1.76 -18.33 4.76
C GLY A 46 2.96 -17.84 3.96
N LEU A 47 2.95 -16.57 3.55
CA LEU A 47 4.17 -15.88 3.15
C LEU A 47 4.91 -15.46 4.42
N ARG A 48 5.77 -16.34 4.93
CA ARG A 48 7.05 -15.87 5.46
C ARG A 48 7.68 -15.08 4.32
N TYR A 49 7.91 -13.78 4.54
CA TYR A 49 8.79 -12.89 3.78
C TYR A 49 9.23 -13.38 2.39
N GLY A 50 8.77 -12.69 1.34
CA GLY A 50 9.55 -12.42 0.13
C GLY A 50 10.53 -13.49 -0.36
N THR A 51 10.09 -14.74 -0.55
CA THR A 51 10.95 -15.79 -1.12
C THR A 51 10.24 -16.46 -2.29
N GLY A 52 10.63 -16.02 -3.49
CA GLY A 52 10.73 -16.82 -4.70
C GLY A 52 9.47 -17.57 -5.16
N THR A 53 8.52 -16.86 -5.76
CA THR A 53 7.96 -17.38 -7.02
C THR A 53 8.67 -16.65 -8.14
N ALA A 54 9.09 -17.38 -9.18
CA ALA A 54 9.75 -16.79 -10.34
C ALA A 54 8.88 -15.62 -10.85
N PHE A 55 9.53 -14.50 -11.18
CA PHE A 55 8.91 -13.38 -11.87
C PHE A 55 7.95 -13.92 -12.93
N ASN A 56 6.66 -13.70 -12.71
CA ASN A 56 5.64 -14.19 -13.61
C ASN A 56 5.10 -12.99 -14.38
N PRO A 57 5.46 -12.80 -15.66
CA PRO A 57 5.02 -11.66 -16.45
C PRO A 57 3.49 -11.61 -16.64
N ALA A 58 2.76 -12.70 -16.33
CA ALA A 58 1.30 -12.71 -16.28
C ALA A 58 0.71 -12.18 -14.96
N LEU A 59 1.54 -11.92 -13.94
CA LEU A 59 1.14 -11.37 -12.64
C LEU A 59 1.55 -9.90 -12.54
N THR A 60 0.56 -9.02 -12.43
CA THR A 60 0.63 -7.59 -12.80
C THR A 60 0.78 -6.61 -11.64
N ALA A 61 0.95 -7.10 -10.41
CA ALA A 61 1.42 -6.33 -9.25
C ALA A 61 2.73 -6.89 -8.78
N GLN A 62 3.64 -7.01 -9.72
CA GLN A 62 5.04 -7.22 -9.46
C GLN A 62 5.75 -6.02 -10.07
N HIS A 63 6.77 -5.49 -9.38
CA HIS A 63 7.65 -4.52 -10.00
C HIS A 63 8.19 -5.15 -11.30
N LYS A 64 8.32 -4.39 -12.39
CA LYS A 64 8.79 -4.90 -13.70
C LYS A 64 10.23 -5.47 -13.66
N ASP A 65 10.88 -5.40 -12.49
CA ASP A 65 12.20 -5.95 -12.24
C ASP A 65 12.03 -7.36 -11.65
N PRO A 66 12.47 -8.40 -12.35
CA PRO A 66 12.43 -9.79 -11.86
C PRO A 66 13.29 -10.02 -10.61
N HIS A 67 14.18 -9.09 -10.26
CA HIS A 67 15.04 -9.14 -9.08
C HIS A 67 14.57 -8.22 -7.94
N ALA A 68 13.40 -7.60 -8.07
CA ALA A 68 12.87 -6.73 -7.03
C ALA A 68 12.65 -7.50 -5.71
N LEU A 69 13.25 -6.99 -4.62
CA LEU A 69 13.15 -7.56 -3.28
C LEU A 69 11.75 -7.44 -2.66
N ALA A 70 10.88 -6.57 -3.21
CA ALA A 70 9.51 -6.41 -2.77
C ALA A 70 8.61 -5.95 -3.93
N PHE A 71 7.38 -6.46 -3.94
CA PHE A 71 6.34 -6.04 -4.89
C PHE A 71 5.53 -4.87 -4.33
N LYS A 72 6.20 -3.74 -4.06
CA LYS A 72 5.57 -2.50 -3.58
C LYS A 72 5.97 -1.31 -4.44
N ILE A 73 5.12 -0.28 -4.45
CA ILE A 73 5.49 1.05 -4.98
C ILE A 73 6.30 1.75 -3.88
N THR A 74 7.49 2.23 -4.21
CA THR A 74 8.30 3.00 -3.27
C THR A 74 7.74 4.42 -3.16
N TYR A 75 8.01 5.13 -2.07
CA TYR A 75 7.49 6.49 -1.88
C TYR A 75 7.98 7.47 -2.96
N GLU A 76 9.14 7.23 -3.57
CA GLU A 76 9.68 8.05 -4.66
C GLU A 76 8.94 7.84 -5.99
N LYS A 77 8.29 6.67 -6.16
CA LYS A 77 7.52 6.31 -7.34
C LYS A 77 6.01 6.42 -7.13
N GLU A 78 5.58 6.77 -5.91
CA GLU A 78 4.18 7.04 -5.58
C GLU A 78 3.68 8.26 -6.35
N ASP A 79 2.40 8.28 -6.71
CA ASP A 79 1.75 9.47 -7.26
C ASP A 79 1.82 10.61 -6.23
N PRO A 80 2.45 11.77 -6.53
CA PRO A 80 2.59 12.88 -5.59
C PRO A 80 1.26 13.34 -4.97
N ALA A 81 0.14 13.20 -5.70
CA ALA A 81 -1.18 13.55 -5.22
C ALA A 81 -1.61 12.75 -3.97
N ILE A 82 -1.14 11.51 -3.82
CA ILE A 82 -1.44 10.67 -2.64
C ILE A 82 -0.90 11.33 -1.38
N ARG A 83 0.34 11.82 -1.46
CA ARG A 83 1.02 12.49 -0.36
C ARG A 83 0.30 13.79 0.00
N GLU A 84 -0.01 14.62 -0.98
CA GLU A 84 -0.75 15.87 -0.78
C GLU A 84 -2.12 15.66 -0.14
N GLU A 85 -2.88 14.68 -0.64
CA GLU A 85 -4.18 14.29 -0.06
C GLU A 85 -4.06 13.85 1.39
N TYR A 86 -3.05 13.01 1.70
CA TYR A 86 -2.83 12.52 3.06
C TYR A 86 -2.53 13.66 4.04
N TYR A 87 -1.59 14.56 3.70
CA TYR A 87 -1.26 15.69 4.58
C TYR A 87 -2.45 16.64 4.78
N ARG A 88 -3.22 16.91 3.73
CA ARG A 88 -4.42 17.74 3.82
C ARG A 88 -5.47 17.12 4.75
N GLU A 89 -5.63 15.80 4.72
CA GLU A 89 -6.56 15.11 5.63
C GLU A 89 -6.07 15.09 7.08
N LEU A 90 -4.75 14.96 7.30
CA LEU A 90 -4.17 15.10 8.64
C LEU A 90 -4.40 16.49 9.23
N GLU A 91 -4.11 17.54 8.47
CA GLU A 91 -4.32 18.93 8.88
C GLU A 91 -5.79 19.20 9.20
N LYS A 92 -6.69 18.75 8.32
CA LYS A 92 -8.14 18.86 8.52
C LYS A 92 -8.61 18.20 9.82
N ASN A 93 -7.97 17.10 10.22
CA ASN A 93 -8.34 16.35 11.42
C ASN A 93 -7.53 16.80 12.67
N GLY A 94 -6.62 17.75 12.52
CA GLY A 94 -5.76 18.24 13.62
C GLY A 94 -4.73 17.21 14.09
N ILE A 95 -4.27 16.34 13.18
CA ILE A 95 -3.34 15.26 13.49
C ILE A 95 -1.93 15.65 13.08
N ASP A 96 -1.02 15.68 14.05
CA ASP A 96 0.40 15.84 13.77
C ASP A 96 1.01 14.55 13.22
N LEU A 97 1.83 14.70 12.18
CA LEU A 97 2.58 13.58 11.61
C LEU A 97 3.61 13.09 12.64
N ARG A 98 3.37 11.89 13.20
CA ARG A 98 4.26 11.29 14.21
C ARG A 98 5.55 10.71 13.66
N LEU A 99 5.53 10.23 12.41
CA LEU A 99 6.65 9.61 11.73
C LEU A 99 6.72 10.07 10.28
N LYS A 100 7.92 10.46 9.83
CA LYS A 100 8.16 10.72 8.40
C LYS A 100 7.96 9.41 7.61
N PRO A 101 7.56 9.47 6.33
CA PRO A 101 7.52 8.30 5.47
C PRO A 101 8.87 7.60 5.50
N LEU A 102 8.89 6.37 6.01
CA LEU A 102 10.07 5.52 6.07
C LEU A 102 9.84 4.36 5.13
N ASP A 103 10.74 4.16 4.17
CA ASP A 103 10.68 2.99 3.32
C ASP A 103 11.05 1.75 4.15
N GLN A 104 10.03 1.07 4.70
CA GLN A 104 10.23 -0.13 5.49
C GLN A 104 10.68 -1.25 4.55
N GLY A 105 11.99 -1.49 4.53
CA GLY A 105 12.65 -2.37 3.58
C GLY A 105 13.89 -3.02 4.18
N ARG A 106 13.69 -3.87 5.19
CA ARG A 106 14.53 -5.04 5.50
C ARG A 106 13.87 -5.84 6.63
N GLY A 107 13.38 -7.02 6.26
CA GLY A 107 12.90 -8.08 7.12
C GLY A 107 12.91 -9.35 6.31
#